data_AF-A0A945YP46-F1
#
_entry.id   AF-A0A945YP46-F1
#
_cell.length_a   1.000
_cell.length_b   1.000
_cell.length_c   1.000
_cell.angle_alpha   90.00
_cell.angle_beta   90.00
_cell.angle_gamma   90.00
#
_symmetry.space_group_name_H-M   'P 1'
#
loop_
_entity.id
_entity.type
_entity.pdbx_description
1 polymer ?
#
loop_
_entity_poly.entity_id
_entity_poly.type
_entity_poly.pdbx_seq_one_letter_code
_entity_poly.pdbx_strand_id
1 'polypeptide(L)'
;FLTLTAAFKANTWIAFGATTGVILSAGYALWLYRRVVFGDLVKESLKGISDMDVREKLLMTPLIIMTILLGIYPALILDLIGPSVNALLEQVHAAQGVVSDASSKVTH
;
A
#
# COMPACT_ATOMS: atom_id res chain seq x y z
N PHE A 1 6.01 0.03 3.31
CA PHE A 1 7.38 0.31 3.80
C PHE A 1 7.92 1.62 3.24
N LEU A 2 8.12 1.75 1.92
CA LEU A 2 8.69 2.97 1.29
C LEU A 2 7.96 4.27 1.71
N THR A 3 6.62 4.22 1.75
CA THR A 3 5.78 5.33 2.22
C THR A 3 6.02 5.68 3.69
N LEU A 4 6.24 4.68 4.54
CA LEU A 4 6.53 4.88 5.97
C LEU A 4 7.91 5.51 6.16
N THR A 5 8.91 5.10 5.38
CA THR A 5 10.25 5.72 5.39
C THR A 5 10.18 7.18 4.96
N ALA A 6 9.38 7.51 3.94
CA ALA A 6 9.15 8.89 3.54
C ALA A 6 8.45 9.70 4.64
N ALA A 7 7.40 9.16 5.26
CA ALA A 7 6.70 9.81 6.38
C ALA A 7 7.62 10.04 7.58
N PHE A 8 8.51 9.09 7.90
CA PHE A 8 9.48 9.21 8.98
C PHE A 8 10.48 10.35 8.73
N LYS A 9 10.94 10.51 7.48
CA LYS A 9 11.79 11.65 7.09
C LYS A 9 11.07 13.00 7.18
N ALA A 10 9.75 13.03 6.96
CA ALA A 10 8.95 14.25 7.03
C ALA A 10 8.59 14.65 8.47
N ASN A 11 8.05 13.72 9.27
CA ASN A 11 7.72 13.95 10.67
C ASN A 11 7.55 12.63 11.46
N THR A 12 8.30 12.47 12.54
CA THR A 12 8.27 11.29 13.41
C THR A 12 6.91 11.04 14.05
N TRP A 13 6.16 12.08 14.45
CA TRP A 13 4.83 11.92 15.07
C TRP A 13 3.81 11.35 14.09
N ILE A 14 3.87 11.79 12.82
CA ILE A 14 3.00 11.25 11.76
C ILE A 14 3.37 9.79 11.48
N ALA A 15 4.67 9.47 11.41
CA ALA A 15 5.13 8.10 11.21
C ALA A 15 4.73 7.16 12.37
N PHE A 16 4.74 7.65 13.61
CA PHE A 16 4.24 6.91 14.76
C PHE A 16 2.76 6.55 14.59
N GLY A 17 1.91 7.53 14.27
CA GLY A 17 0.48 7.29 14.00
C GLY A 17 0.23 6.36 12.81
N ALA A 18 1.04 6.45 11.74
CA ALA A 18 0.94 5.55 10.60
C ALA A 18 1.30 4.11 10.99
N THR A 19 2.34 3.93 11.81
CA THR A 19 2.81 2.60 12.25
C THR A 19 1.79 1.91 13.15
N THR A 20 1.14 2.64 14.07
CA THR A 20 0.09 2.05 14.92
C THR A 20 -1.09 1.56 14.07
N GLY A 21 -1.49 2.30 13.04
CA GLY A 21 -2.52 1.87 12.09
C GLY A 21 -2.14 0.58 11.35
N VAL A 22 -0.88 0.41 10.95
CA VAL A 22 -0.38 -0.83 10.32
C VAL A 22 -0.46 -2.01 11.30
N ILE A 23 -0.06 -1.82 12.57
CA ILE A 23 -0.13 -2.86 13.59
C ILE A 23 -1.58 -3.30 13.85
N LEU A 24 -2.50 -2.35 13.99
CA LEU A 24 -3.93 -2.66 14.19
C LEU A 24 -4.51 -3.40 12.98
N SER A 25 -4.11 -3.02 11.76
CA SER A 25 -4.54 -3.69 10.53
C SER A 25 -4.07 -5.15 10.48
N ALA A 26 -2.80 -5.40 10.84
CA ALA A 26 -2.26 -6.76 10.91
C ALA A 26 -2.94 -7.60 12.02
N GLY A 27 -3.17 -7.01 13.20
CA GLY A 27 -3.88 -7.66 14.29
C GLY A 27 -5.30 -8.06 13.91
N TYR A 28 -6.04 -7.16 13.26
CA TYR A 28 -7.39 -7.46 12.78
C TYR A 28 -7.40 -8.54 11.70
N ALA A 29 -6.46 -8.50 10.74
CA ALA A 29 -6.35 -9.53 9.70
C ALA A 29 -6.10 -10.93 10.30
N LEU A 30 -5.22 -11.04 11.30
CA LEU A 30 -4.95 -12.30 11.99
C LEU A 30 -6.15 -12.80 12.81
N TRP A 31 -6.82 -11.90 13.54
CA TRP A 31 -8.03 -12.23 14.29
C TRP A 31 -9.15 -12.72 13.36
N LEU A 32 -9.36 -12.02 12.24
CA LEU A 32 -10.36 -12.37 11.24
C LEU A 32 -10.03 -13.72 10.59
N TYR A 33 -8.79 -13.90 10.14
CA TYR A 33 -8.35 -15.17 9.55
C TYR A 33 -8.59 -16.34 10.50
N ARG A 34 -8.22 -16.17 11.78
CA ARG A 34 -8.45 -17.21 12.79
C ARG A 34 -9.94 -17.54 12.92
N ARG A 35 -10.80 -16.53 12.98
CA ARG A 35 -12.24 -16.71 13.14
C ARG A 35 -12.91 -17.35 11.92
N VAL A 36 -12.45 -17.01 10.72
CA VAL A 36 -13.05 -17.47 9.46
C VAL A 36 -12.57 -18.88 9.11
N VAL A 37 -11.28 -19.18 9.29
CA VAL A 37 -10.70 -20.47 8.89
C VAL A 37 -10.80 -21.53 9.98
N PHE A 38 -10.63 -21.15 11.25
CA PHE A 38 -10.62 -22.09 12.39
C PHE A 38 -11.86 -21.99 13.29
N GLY A 39 -12.89 -21.24 12.87
CA GLY A 39 -14.15 -21.16 13.61
C GLY A 39 -15.00 -22.42 13.42
N ASP A 40 -15.77 -22.79 14.44
CA ASP A 40 -16.68 -23.94 14.35
C ASP A 40 -17.74 -23.74 13.27
N LEU A 41 -18.02 -24.79 12.51
CA LEU A 41 -19.05 -24.80 11.46
C LEU A 41 -20.44 -24.90 12.11
N VAL A 42 -20.96 -23.76 12.58
CA VAL A 42 -22.25 -23.68 13.30
C VAL A 42 -23.47 -23.94 12.39
N LYS A 43 -23.32 -23.84 11.05
CA LYS A 43 -24.41 -24.06 10.08
C LYS A 43 -24.18 -25.33 9.27
N GLU A 44 -25.11 -26.28 9.33
CA GLU A 44 -25.14 -27.48 8.48
C GLU A 44 -25.09 -27.16 6.98
N SER A 45 -25.62 -25.99 6.56
CA SER A 45 -25.59 -25.52 5.17
C SER A 45 -24.20 -25.23 4.61
N LEU A 46 -23.18 -25.10 5.46
CA LEU A 46 -21.79 -24.87 5.04
C LEU A 46 -21.05 -26.18 4.71
N LYS A 47 -21.57 -27.34 5.17
CA LYS A 47 -20.96 -28.66 4.91
C LYS A 47 -21.06 -29.10 3.45
N GLY A 48 -21.95 -28.48 2.67
CA GLY A 48 -22.15 -28.78 1.25
C GLY A 48 -21.52 -27.77 0.28
N ILE A 49 -20.70 -26.82 0.78
CA ILE A 49 -19.98 -25.90 -0.10
C ILE A 49 -18.94 -26.69 -0.89
N SER A 50 -19.05 -26.63 -2.21
CA SER A 50 -18.06 -27.19 -3.12
C SER A 50 -16.73 -26.44 -2.99
N ASP A 51 -15.63 -27.18 -3.09
CA ASP A 51 -14.30 -26.59 -3.22
C ASP A 51 -14.20 -25.71 -4.46
N MET A 52 -13.17 -24.86 -4.50
CA MET A 52 -12.93 -23.94 -5.59
C MET A 52 -12.85 -24.64 -6.94
N ASP A 53 -13.63 -24.13 -7.90
CA ASP A 53 -13.62 -24.59 -9.28
C ASP A 53 -12.34 -24.17 -10.01
N VAL A 54 -12.01 -24.88 -11.09
CA VAL A 54 -10.81 -24.60 -11.90
C VAL A 54 -10.81 -23.16 -12.44
N ARG A 55 -11.97 -22.62 -12.79
CA ARG A 55 -12.12 -21.24 -13.26
C ARG A 55 -11.77 -20.22 -12.15
N GLU A 56 -12.20 -20.47 -10.92
CA GLU A 56 -11.92 -19.59 -9.79
C GLU A 56 -10.44 -19.59 -9.43
N LYS A 57 -9.81 -20.78 -9.45
CA LYS A 57 -8.36 -20.92 -9.30
C LYS A 57 -7.60 -20.19 -10.40
N LEU A 58 -8.03 -20.26 -11.65
CA LEU A 58 -7.39 -19.53 -12.76
C LEU A 58 -7.48 -18.02 -12.62
N LEU A 59 -8.53 -17.49 -11.98
CA LEU A 59 -8.65 -16.05 -11.71
C LEU A 59 -7.78 -15.61 -10.52
N MET A 60 -7.66 -16.44 -9.48
CA MET A 60 -6.83 -16.15 -8.29
C MET A 60 -5.33 -16.30 -8.57
N THR A 61 -4.96 -17.26 -9.43
CA THR A 61 -3.56 -17.57 -9.76
C THR A 61 -2.75 -16.35 -10.24
N PRO A 62 -3.18 -15.57 -11.26
CA PRO A 62 -2.40 -14.41 -11.72
C PRO A 62 -2.27 -13.33 -10.65
N LEU A 63 -3.28 -13.15 -9.79
CA LEU A 63 -3.23 -12.18 -8.70
C LEU A 63 -2.17 -12.57 -7.66
N ILE A 64 -2.12 -13.85 -7.29
CA ILE A 64 -1.11 -14.39 -6.37
C ILE A 64 0.28 -14.27 -6.98
N ILE A 65 0.44 -14.64 -8.26
CA ILE A 65 1.72 -14.53 -8.97
C ILE A 65 2.21 -13.08 -8.96
N MET A 66 1.36 -12.12 -9.33
CA MET A 66 1.73 -10.70 -9.34
C MET A 66 2.06 -10.17 -7.95
N THR A 67 1.32 -10.61 -6.92
CA THR A 67 1.60 -10.21 -5.52
C THR A 67 2.98 -10.71 -5.07
N ILE A 68 3.32 -11.97 -5.36
CA ILE A 68 4.62 -12.55 -5.01
C ILE A 68 5.74 -11.87 -5.83
N LEU A 69 5.54 -11.73 -7.14
CA LEU A 69 6.51 -11.14 -8.06
C LEU A 69 6.84 -9.70 -7.68
N LEU A 70 5.85 -8.85 -7.41
CA LEU A 70 6.07 -7.47 -6.97
C LEU A 70 6.60 -7.40 -5.53
N GLY A 71 6.31 -8.39 -4.69
CA GLY A 71 6.87 -8.50 -3.35
C GLY A 71 8.38 -8.78 -3.35
N ILE A 72 8.85 -9.64 -4.25
CA ILE A 72 10.27 -10.01 -4.36
C ILE A 72 11.04 -8.98 -5.22
N TYR A 73 10.46 -8.55 -6.35
CA TYR A 73 11.10 -7.65 -7.30
C TYR A 73 10.24 -6.39 -7.56
N PRO A 74 10.18 -5.46 -6.59
CA PRO A 74 9.37 -4.25 -6.70
C PRO A 74 9.89 -3.26 -7.77
N ALA A 75 11.15 -3.39 -8.21
CA ALA A 75 11.75 -2.53 -9.22
C ALA A 75 10.97 -2.49 -10.53
N LEU A 76 10.27 -3.58 -10.90
CA LEU A 76 9.44 -3.64 -12.12
C LEU A 76 8.44 -2.49 -12.23
N ILE A 77 7.86 -2.07 -11.10
CA ILE A 77 6.87 -1.00 -11.10
C ILE A 77 7.50 0.34 -10.72
N LEU A 78 8.53 0.33 -9.87
CA LEU A 78 9.22 1.56 -9.44
C LEU A 78 10.00 2.21 -10.58
N ASP A 79 10.69 1.43 -11.40
CA ASP A 79 11.45 1.95 -12.55
C ASP A 79 10.53 2.49 -13.63
N LEU A 80 9.33 1.93 -13.76
CA LEU A 80 8.32 2.40 -14.70
C LEU A 80 7.74 3.76 -14.31
N ILE A 81 7.53 3.98 -13.01
CA ILE A 81 6.90 5.21 -12.48
C ILE A 81 7.94 6.30 -12.16
N GLY A 82 9.20 5.92 -11.88
CA GLY A 82 10.28 6.81 -11.46
C GLY A 82 10.50 8.05 -12.34
N PRO A 83 10.62 7.94 -13.68
CA PRO A 83 10.81 9.09 -14.56
C PRO A 83 9.66 10.10 -14.48
N SER A 84 8.41 9.61 -14.39
CA SER A 84 7.23 10.48 -14.26
C SER A 84 7.21 11.21 -12.93
N VAL A 85 7.63 10.55 -11.84
CA VAL A 85 7.69 11.18 -10.52
C VAL A 85 8.81 12.23 -10.45
N ASN A 86 9.97 11.96 -11.07
CA ASN A 86 11.06 12.93 -11.13
C ASN A 86 10.66 14.19 -11.90
N ALA A 87 10.01 14.04 -13.06
CA ALA A 87 9.50 15.18 -13.82
C ALA A 87 8.50 16.02 -13.02
N LEU A 88 7.64 15.38 -12.22
CA LEU A 88 6.72 16.09 -11.32
C LEU A 88 7.47 16.85 -10.21
N LEU A 89 8.48 16.24 -9.60
CA LEU A 89 9.28 16.88 -8.56
C LEU A 89 10.03 18.12 -9.08
N GLU A 90 10.59 18.05 -10.29
CA GLU A 90 11.25 19.19 -10.94
C GLU A 90 10.27 20.36 -11.14
N GLN A 91 9.06 20.09 -11.62
CA GLN A 91 8.02 21.12 -11.80
C GLN A 91 7.59 21.74 -10.46
N VAL A 92 7.42 20.92 -9.41
CA VAL A 92 7.06 21.42 -8.07
C VAL A 92 8.16 22.30 -7.49
N HIS A 93 9.43 21.89 -7.60
CA HIS A 93 10.55 22.70 -7.11
C HIS A 93 10.69 24.02 -7.87
N ALA A 94 10.51 24.01 -9.19
CA ALA A 94 10.50 25.22 -10.00
C ALA A 94 9.38 26.18 -9.58
N ALA A 95 8.16 25.67 -9.33
CA ALA A 95 7.04 26.47 -8.86
C ALA A 95 7.27 27.05 -7.45
N GLN A 96 7.83 26.26 -6.51
CA GLN A 96 8.16 26.74 -5.16
C GLN A 96 9.23 27.83 -5.18
N GLY A 97 10.22 27.73 -6.06
CA GLY A 97 11.23 28.77 -6.27
C GLY A 97 10.61 30.09 -6.75
N VAL A 98 9.67 30.04 -7.69
CA VAL A 98 8.95 31.22 -8.20
C VAL A 98 8.05 31.84 -7.10
N VAL A 99 7.36 31.03 -6.30
CA VAL A 99 6.53 31.53 -5.20
C VAL A 99 7.38 32.16 -4.10
N SER A 100 8.54 31.58 -3.78
CA SER A 100 9.48 32.13 -2.80
C SER A 100 10.06 33.48 -3.26
N ASP A 101 10.43 33.61 -4.54
CA ASP A 101 10.96 34.86 -5.10
C ASP A 101 9.87 35.95 -5.21
N ALA A 102 8.62 35.57 -5.57
CA ALA A 102 7.48 36.47 -5.58
C ALA A 102 7.12 36.98 -4.17
N SER A 103 7.16 36.12 -3.15
CA SER A 103 6.91 36.51 -1.76
C SER A 103 7.97 37.47 -1.21
N SER A 104 9.23 37.39 -1.69
CA SER A 104 10.31 38.30 -1.31
C SER A 104 10.17 39.71 -1.90
N LYS A 105 9.55 39.85 -3.08
CA LYS A 105 9.39 41.15 -3.77
C LYS A 105 8.15 41.94 -3.33
N VAL A 106 7.22 41.32 -2.60
CA VAL A 106 6.00 41.98 -2.10
C VAL A 106 6.19 42.56 -0.69
N THR A 107 7.20 42.09 0.05
CA THR A 107 7.54 42.56 1.41
C THR A 107 8.52 43.75 1.45
N HIS A 108 8.87 44.31 0.29
CA HIS A 108 9.61 45.57 0.14
C HIS A 108 8.82 46.50 -0.77
#